data_AF-A0A7W1MXZ6-F1
#
_entry.id   AF-A0A7W1MXZ6-F1
#
_cell.length_a   1.000
_cell.length_b   1.000
_cell.length_c   1.000
_cell.angle_alpha   90.00
_cell.angle_beta   90.00
_cell.angle_gamma   90.00
#
_symmetry.space_group_name_H-M   'P 1'
#
loop_
_entity.id
_entity.type
_entity.pdbx_description
1 polymer ?
#
loop_
_entity_poly.entity_id
_entity_poly.type
_entity_poly.pdbx_seq_one_letter_code
_entity_poly.pdbx_strand_id
1 'polypeptide(L)'
;MRGVFSARGRLATCGVALACALSGCAGTGSSGGESARVTDVIDGDTVEVERLGRVRLIGVDTPERGRCADDAATRFTRDRLLNRVVRYELGEEPKDRYDRTLAYLSRDEQMHNLALLTEGYASVLTIPPNDKYESDFEEAEREAEAADTGALATCDRNRRRAALRRGREEERAREAAIIRLERSRAARAAARRDRAAQRRREARALEEEFAPEPDEDSGSGSGDGGGGGGGDSGGSCLPASACPGKRDGDGDGCYCE
;
A
#
# COMPACT_ATOMS: atom_id res chain seq x y z
N MET A 1 71.86 1.73 -15.30
CA MET A 1 72.56 2.67 -14.39
C MET A 1 72.35 2.19 -12.97
N ARG A 2 73.44 2.06 -12.20
CA ARG A 2 73.52 1.50 -10.84
C ARG A 2 73.46 2.62 -9.78
N GLY A 3 73.05 2.27 -8.56
CA GLY A 3 73.22 3.03 -7.31
C GLY A 3 71.98 2.82 -6.42
N VAL A 4 71.90 2.02 -5.35
CA VAL A 4 72.77 1.66 -4.19
C VAL A 4 72.96 2.78 -3.15
N PHE A 5 72.77 2.39 -1.88
CA PHE A 5 73.08 3.01 -0.57
C PHE A 5 71.96 3.86 0.07
N SER A 6 71.31 3.46 1.17
CA SER A 6 71.78 3.16 2.55
C SER A 6 72.00 4.41 3.40
N ALA A 7 71.18 4.60 4.45
CA ALA A 7 71.61 5.20 5.70
C ALA A 7 70.71 4.76 6.87
N ARG A 8 71.34 4.12 7.85
CA ARG A 8 70.80 3.75 9.16
C ARG A 8 70.82 4.99 10.08
N GLY A 9 69.74 5.23 10.81
CA GLY A 9 69.65 6.22 11.91
C GLY A 9 69.47 5.51 13.25
N ARG A 10 70.30 5.85 14.23
CA ARG A 10 70.62 5.08 15.44
C ARG A 10 69.55 5.11 16.54
N LEU A 11 69.54 4.05 17.34
CA LEU A 11 68.96 4.00 18.69
C LEU A 11 69.50 5.14 19.57
N ALA A 12 68.61 5.73 20.36
CA ALA A 12 68.96 6.43 21.60
C ALA A 12 67.97 6.01 22.69
N THR A 13 68.31 4.93 23.40
CA THR A 13 67.75 4.60 24.70
C THR A 13 68.39 5.53 25.73
N CYS A 14 67.59 6.40 26.35
CA CYS A 14 67.96 7.08 27.59
C CYS A 14 66.98 6.61 28.66
N GLY A 15 67.43 5.69 29.50
CA GLY A 15 66.73 5.34 30.73
C GLY A 15 67.14 6.30 31.84
N VAL A 16 66.17 6.89 32.54
CA VAL A 16 66.28 7.24 33.95
C VAL A 16 64.91 6.99 34.59
N ALA A 17 64.90 6.08 35.55
CA ALA A 17 63.78 5.83 36.43
C ALA A 17 63.66 6.96 37.45
N LEU A 18 62.43 7.44 37.68
CA LEU A 18 62.06 8.16 38.89
C LEU A 18 60.73 7.61 39.40
N ALA A 19 60.82 6.81 40.45
CA ALA A 19 59.68 6.41 41.25
C ALA A 19 59.08 7.65 41.92
N CYS A 20 57.78 7.89 41.71
CA CYS A 20 57.00 8.80 42.53
C CYS A 20 55.82 8.04 43.13
N ALA A 21 55.61 8.29 44.41
CA ALA A 21 54.81 7.52 45.34
C ALA A 21 53.29 7.67 45.12
N LEU A 22 52.56 6.67 45.62
CA LEU A 22 51.24 6.77 46.27
C LEU A 22 50.28 7.80 45.67
N SER A 23 49.42 7.34 44.77
CA SER A 23 48.03 7.82 44.75
C SER A 23 47.10 6.62 44.75
N GLY A 24 46.63 6.31 45.95
CA GLY A 24 45.53 5.39 46.17
C GLY A 24 44.21 5.98 45.67
N CYS A 25 43.21 5.11 45.65
CA CYS A 25 41.85 5.33 45.18
C CYS A 25 41.74 5.46 43.66
N ALA A 26 41.95 4.34 42.96
CA ALA A 26 41.04 3.95 41.90
C ALA A 26 39.66 3.67 42.53
N GLY A 27 39.00 4.73 42.98
CA GLY A 27 37.56 4.75 43.10
C GLY A 27 37.04 4.84 41.68
N THR A 28 37.03 3.72 40.95
CA THR A 28 36.00 3.50 39.95
C THR A 28 34.70 3.49 40.73
N GLY A 29 34.16 4.68 40.98
CA GLY A 29 32.72 4.84 41.09
C GLY A 29 32.18 4.24 39.81
N SER A 30 31.83 2.97 39.88
CA SER A 30 30.90 2.39 38.94
C SER A 30 29.71 3.32 39.00
N SER A 31 29.56 4.20 38.02
CA SER A 31 28.27 4.72 37.60
C SER A 31 27.49 3.53 37.03
N GLY A 32 27.31 2.52 37.89
CA GLY A 32 26.67 1.27 37.59
C GLY A 32 25.20 1.58 37.59
N GLY A 33 24.71 2.03 36.43
CA GLY A 33 23.29 2.00 36.14
C GLY A 33 22.75 0.66 36.59
N GLU A 34 21.61 0.68 37.28
CA GLU A 34 21.03 -0.53 37.83
C GLU A 34 20.83 -1.54 36.69
N SER A 35 21.09 -2.82 37.00
CA SER A 35 21.04 -3.88 36.00
C SER A 35 20.24 -5.06 36.50
N ALA A 36 19.53 -5.71 35.58
CA ALA A 36 18.68 -6.85 35.87
C ALA A 36 18.61 -7.79 34.66
N ARG A 37 18.26 -9.06 34.90
CA ARG A 37 18.09 -10.04 33.84
C ARG A 37 16.69 -9.94 33.25
N VAL A 38 16.59 -9.95 31.93
CA VAL A 38 15.31 -10.12 31.24
C VAL A 38 14.95 -11.60 31.25
N THR A 39 13.82 -11.94 31.87
CA THR A 39 13.35 -13.32 32.06
C THR A 39 12.38 -13.76 30.97
N ASP A 40 11.61 -12.82 30.40
CA ASP A 40 10.67 -13.11 29.32
C ASP A 40 10.46 -11.90 28.40
N VAL A 41 9.98 -12.16 27.18
CA VAL A 41 9.62 -11.13 26.19
C VAL A 41 8.19 -11.40 25.71
N ILE A 42 7.30 -10.46 26.04
CA ILE A 42 5.86 -10.58 25.80
C ILE A 42 5.51 -10.10 24.39
N ASP A 43 5.99 -8.90 24.04
CA ASP A 43 5.86 -8.27 22.72
C ASP A 43 7.09 -7.36 22.46
N GLY A 44 7.04 -6.51 21.45
CA GLY A 44 8.17 -5.67 21.05
C GLY A 44 8.58 -4.64 22.10
N ASP A 45 7.64 -4.13 22.89
CA ASP A 45 7.85 -3.03 23.85
C ASP A 45 7.57 -3.42 25.31
N THR A 46 7.19 -4.66 25.57
CA THR A 46 6.90 -5.17 26.91
C THR A 46 7.72 -6.43 27.19
N VAL A 47 8.48 -6.39 28.28
CA VAL A 47 9.35 -7.49 28.74
C VAL A 47 9.15 -7.76 30.24
N GLU A 48 9.48 -8.96 30.68
CA GLU A 48 9.58 -9.27 32.12
C GLU A 48 11.04 -9.20 32.55
N VAL A 49 11.32 -8.41 33.59
CA VAL A 49 12.66 -8.17 34.11
C VAL A 49 12.73 -8.56 35.57
N GLU A 50 13.76 -9.31 35.93
CA GLU A 50 14.01 -9.78 37.28
C GLU A 50 14.01 -8.60 38.27
N ARG A 51 13.21 -8.71 39.34
CA ARG A 51 12.97 -7.69 40.38
C ARG A 51 12.15 -6.46 39.96
N LEU A 52 12.01 -6.16 38.67
CA LEU A 52 11.17 -5.05 38.18
C LEU A 52 9.77 -5.50 37.73
N GLY A 53 9.59 -6.81 37.52
CA GLY A 53 8.36 -7.37 36.97
C GLY A 53 8.16 -6.98 35.51
N ARG A 54 6.92 -6.67 35.15
CA ARG A 54 6.57 -6.27 33.79
C ARG A 54 7.04 -4.85 33.51
N VAL A 55 7.90 -4.70 32.52
CA VAL A 55 8.45 -3.42 32.07
C VAL A 55 7.86 -3.05 30.72
N ARG A 56 7.28 -1.85 30.60
CA ARG A 56 6.89 -1.22 29.34
C ARG A 56 7.96 -0.20 28.95
N LEU A 57 8.47 -0.33 27.74
CA LEU A 57 9.50 0.56 27.21
C LEU A 57 8.90 1.95 26.98
N ILE A 58 9.59 2.97 27.49
CA ILE A 58 9.21 4.38 27.33
C ILE A 58 9.55 4.88 25.92
N GLY A 59 8.70 5.72 25.35
CA GLY A 59 8.99 6.47 24.12
C GLY A 59 8.83 5.69 22.83
N VAL A 60 8.47 4.41 22.90
CA VAL A 60 8.28 3.53 21.74
C VAL A 60 6.94 2.81 21.81
N ASP A 61 6.34 2.57 20.66
CA ASP A 61 5.11 1.78 20.51
C ASP A 61 5.28 0.77 19.38
N THR A 62 5.12 -0.51 19.69
CA THR A 62 5.26 -1.58 18.71
C THR A 62 3.88 -1.98 18.17
N PRO A 63 3.79 -2.53 16.94
CA PRO A 63 2.51 -2.94 16.39
C PRO A 63 1.78 -3.94 17.29
N GLU A 64 0.50 -3.67 17.52
CA GLU A 64 -0.32 -4.53 18.36
C GLU A 64 -0.44 -5.95 17.82
N ARG A 65 -0.66 -6.91 18.72
CA ARG A 65 -0.78 -8.33 18.38
C ARG A 65 -1.76 -8.57 17.22
N GLY A 66 -1.33 -9.33 16.23
CA GLY A 66 -2.04 -9.62 14.98
C GLY A 66 -1.95 -8.52 13.91
N ARG A 67 -1.26 -7.41 14.20
CA ARG A 67 -0.97 -6.36 13.20
C ARG A 67 0.32 -6.70 12.49
N CYS A 68 0.46 -6.21 11.26
CA CYS A 68 1.69 -6.39 10.52
C CYS A 68 2.89 -5.81 11.31
N ALA A 69 4.01 -6.53 11.31
CA ALA A 69 5.26 -6.25 12.05
C ALA A 69 5.27 -6.55 13.56
N ASP A 70 4.18 -7.06 14.14
CA ASP A 70 4.12 -7.47 15.55
C ASP A 70 5.16 -8.57 15.90
N ASP A 71 5.17 -9.65 15.15
CA ASP A 71 6.08 -10.78 15.31
C ASP A 71 7.53 -10.38 15.06
N ALA A 72 7.73 -9.44 14.13
CA ALA A 72 9.06 -8.95 13.77
C ALA A 72 9.66 -8.12 14.91
N ALA A 73 8.88 -7.20 15.48
CA ALA A 73 9.27 -6.41 16.64
C ALA A 73 9.53 -7.30 17.87
N THR A 74 8.60 -8.23 18.16
CA THR A 74 8.74 -9.19 19.26
C THR A 74 10.01 -10.05 19.11
N ARG A 75 10.29 -10.52 17.89
CA ARG A 75 11.51 -11.31 17.60
C ARG A 75 12.76 -10.47 17.80
N PHE A 76 12.78 -9.22 17.34
CA PHE A 76 13.92 -8.32 17.54
C PHE A 76 14.23 -8.11 19.02
N THR A 77 13.21 -7.82 19.83
CA THR A 77 13.34 -7.68 21.29
C THR A 77 13.82 -8.96 21.93
N ARG A 78 13.26 -10.11 21.54
CA ARG A 78 13.66 -11.43 22.03
C ARG A 78 15.12 -11.75 21.73
N ASP A 79 15.53 -11.60 20.48
CA ASP A 79 16.89 -11.94 20.03
C ASP A 79 17.95 -11.09 20.76
N ARG A 80 17.61 -9.82 21.06
CA ARG A 80 18.54 -8.91 21.73
C ARG A 80 18.51 -9.02 23.26
N LEU A 81 17.35 -9.19 23.88
CA LEU A 81 17.19 -9.03 25.32
C LEU A 81 16.97 -10.33 26.09
N LEU A 82 16.34 -11.35 25.51
CA LEU A 82 15.93 -12.54 26.25
C LEU A 82 17.14 -13.24 26.92
N ASN A 83 17.00 -13.54 28.22
CA ASN A 83 18.05 -14.15 29.05
C ASN A 83 19.36 -13.34 29.14
N ARG A 84 19.33 -12.05 28.82
CA ARG A 84 20.46 -11.13 28.95
C ARG A 84 20.31 -10.24 30.17
N VAL A 85 21.44 -9.77 30.69
CA VAL A 85 21.49 -8.70 31.69
C VAL A 85 21.46 -7.37 30.95
N VAL A 86 20.54 -6.51 31.33
CA VAL A 86 20.35 -5.17 30.74
C VAL A 86 20.57 -4.13 31.83
N ARG A 87 21.11 -2.98 31.44
CA ARG A 87 21.03 -1.77 32.26
C ARG A 87 19.66 -1.15 32.05
N TYR A 88 19.06 -0.61 33.10
CA TYR A 88 17.79 0.06 33.01
C TYR A 88 17.85 1.46 33.64
N GLU A 89 17.04 2.35 33.12
CA GLU A 89 16.78 3.67 33.68
C GLU A 89 15.27 3.84 33.82
N LEU A 90 14.79 4.08 35.04
CA LEU A 90 13.36 4.30 35.29
C LEU A 90 12.94 5.67 34.77
N GLY A 91 11.69 5.77 34.31
CA GLY A 91 11.07 7.07 34.01
C GLY A 91 10.93 7.93 35.26
N GLU A 92 10.72 9.24 35.05
CA GLU A 92 10.33 10.18 36.10
C GLU A 92 9.05 9.69 36.82
N GLU A 93 8.08 9.21 36.04
CA GLU A 93 6.96 8.44 36.55
C GLU A 93 7.22 6.95 36.25
N PRO A 94 7.61 6.15 37.27
CA PRO A 94 8.12 4.79 37.04
C PRO A 94 7.03 3.75 36.83
N LYS A 95 5.75 4.11 36.96
CA LYS A 95 4.61 3.19 36.87
C LYS A 95 3.53 3.77 35.98
N ASP A 96 2.90 2.91 35.16
CA ASP A 96 1.71 3.30 34.40
C ASP A 96 0.41 2.92 35.14
N ARG A 97 -0.73 3.27 34.53
CA ARG A 97 -2.08 2.94 35.05
C ARG A 97 -2.37 1.44 35.20
N TYR A 98 -1.53 0.58 34.62
CA TYR A 98 -1.63 -0.88 34.67
C TYR A 98 -0.59 -1.51 35.60
N ASP A 99 0.09 -0.69 36.41
CA ASP A 99 1.16 -1.08 37.34
C ASP A 99 2.41 -1.71 36.66
N ARG A 100 2.57 -1.47 35.35
CA ARG A 100 3.81 -1.82 34.64
C ARG A 100 4.89 -0.82 34.98
N THR A 101 6.10 -1.31 35.13
CA THR A 101 7.29 -0.49 35.32
C THR A 101 7.65 0.21 34.01
N LEU A 102 7.85 1.52 34.04
CA LEU A 102 8.24 2.32 32.88
C LEU A 102 9.75 2.53 32.91
N ALA A 103 10.46 2.05 31.87
CA ALA A 103 11.91 2.16 31.81
C ALA A 103 12.47 2.25 30.39
N TYR A 104 13.69 2.79 30.30
CA TYR A 104 14.59 2.63 29.17
C TYR A 104 15.53 1.46 29.44
N LEU A 105 15.66 0.54 28.49
CA LEU A 105 16.58 -0.61 28.62
C LEU A 105 17.78 -0.44 27.71
N SER A 106 18.96 -0.81 28.18
CA SER A 106 20.22 -0.74 27.43
C SER A 106 21.00 -2.05 27.52
N ARG A 107 21.57 -2.47 26.39
CA ARG A 107 22.45 -3.64 26.27
C ARG A 107 23.66 -3.27 25.45
N ASP A 108 24.85 -3.65 25.93
CA ASP A 108 26.14 -3.39 25.26
C ASP A 108 26.29 -1.92 24.83
N GLU A 109 25.97 -0.98 25.72
CA GLU A 109 25.99 0.49 25.50
C GLU A 109 24.94 1.04 24.53
N GLN A 110 24.20 0.18 23.84
CA GLN A 110 23.11 0.60 22.97
C GLN A 110 21.78 0.53 23.72
N MET A 111 20.99 1.62 23.65
CA MET A 111 19.62 1.63 24.15
C MET A 111 18.73 0.76 23.25
N HIS A 112 17.86 -0.05 23.85
CA HIS A 112 16.96 -0.91 23.12
C HIS A 112 15.79 -0.13 22.51
N ASN A 113 15.23 0.81 23.26
CA ASN A 113 14.17 1.72 22.83
C ASN A 113 14.57 2.44 21.53
N LEU A 114 15.73 3.10 21.53
CA LEU A 114 16.25 3.78 20.34
C LEU A 114 16.41 2.84 19.14
N ALA A 115 16.97 1.65 19.35
CA ALA A 115 17.20 0.72 18.26
C ALA A 115 15.90 0.13 17.66
N LEU A 116 14.82 0.01 18.45
CA LEU A 116 13.52 -0.37 17.91
C LEU A 116 13.04 0.64 16.86
N LEU A 117 13.30 1.93 17.09
CA LEU A 117 12.99 3.02 16.16
C LEU A 117 13.95 3.04 14.98
N THR A 118 15.26 3.02 15.23
CA THR A 118 16.31 3.04 14.18
C THR A 118 16.14 1.89 13.18
N GLU A 119 15.75 0.71 13.66
CA GLU A 119 15.58 -0.47 12.81
C GLU A 119 14.14 -0.61 12.24
N GLY A 120 13.25 0.35 12.53
CA GLY A 120 11.88 0.40 12.00
C GLY A 120 10.97 -0.74 12.50
N TYR A 121 11.05 -1.06 13.79
CA TYR A 121 10.18 -2.02 14.48
C TYR A 121 9.13 -1.36 15.38
N ALA A 122 9.32 -0.10 15.76
CA ALA A 122 8.42 0.67 16.60
C ALA A 122 8.22 2.08 16.03
N SER A 123 7.18 2.76 16.52
CA SER A 123 6.95 4.19 16.32
C SER A 123 7.14 4.97 17.61
N VAL A 124 7.36 6.28 17.51
CA VAL A 124 7.55 7.13 18.70
C VAL A 124 6.23 7.29 19.47
N LEU A 125 6.31 7.19 20.80
CA LEU A 125 5.20 7.47 21.70
C LEU A 125 5.68 8.26 22.92
N THR A 126 5.63 9.58 22.84
CA THR A 126 5.96 10.46 23.97
C THR A 126 4.77 10.64 24.91
N ILE A 127 4.99 10.38 26.20
CA ILE A 127 4.03 10.63 27.27
C ILE A 127 4.75 11.34 28.42
N PRO A 128 4.54 12.65 28.64
CA PRO A 128 5.12 13.38 29.77
C PRO A 128 4.67 12.78 31.12
N PRO A 129 5.51 12.81 32.17
CA PRO A 129 6.85 13.43 32.23
C PRO A 129 8.00 12.52 31.75
N ASN A 130 7.71 11.43 31.05
CA ASN A 130 8.70 10.46 30.59
C ASN A 130 9.18 10.74 29.16
N ASP A 131 9.69 11.95 28.90
CA ASP A 131 10.03 12.48 27.57
C ASP A 131 11.54 12.77 27.37
N LYS A 132 12.39 12.34 28.32
CA LYS A 132 13.85 12.59 28.35
C LYS A 132 14.59 12.39 27.02
N TYR A 133 14.21 11.39 26.22
CA TYR A 133 14.86 11.02 24.95
C TYR A 133 13.98 11.28 23.72
N GLU A 134 12.93 12.10 23.83
CA GLU A 134 11.98 12.37 22.74
C GLU A 134 12.68 12.80 21.45
N SER A 135 13.54 13.81 21.51
CA SER A 135 14.25 14.33 20.33
C SER A 135 15.05 13.26 19.58
N ASP A 136 15.76 12.40 20.32
CA ASP A 136 16.56 11.31 19.75
C ASP A 136 15.66 10.25 19.11
N PHE A 137 14.50 9.99 19.71
CA PHE A 137 13.53 9.01 19.22
C PHE A 137 12.84 9.50 17.94
N GLU A 138 12.41 10.76 17.91
CA GLU A 138 11.84 11.36 16.71
C GLU A 138 12.86 11.40 15.56
N GLU A 139 14.13 11.68 15.85
CA GLU A 139 15.18 11.64 14.83
C GLU A 139 15.39 10.23 14.28
N ALA A 140 15.48 9.23 15.16
CA ALA A 140 15.63 7.83 14.74
C ALA A 140 14.45 7.33 13.90
N GLU A 141 13.21 7.68 14.26
CA GLU A 141 12.04 7.33 13.45
C GLU A 141 12.09 8.01 12.08
N ARG A 142 12.37 9.33 12.02
CA ARG A 142 12.51 10.05 10.75
C ARG A 142 13.56 9.44 9.84
N GLU A 143 14.71 9.04 10.38
CA GLU A 143 15.77 8.38 9.62
C GLU A 143 15.35 6.99 9.11
N ALA A 144 14.70 6.18 9.95
CA ALA A 144 14.21 4.86 9.57
C ALA A 144 13.14 4.93 8.47
N GLU A 145 12.22 5.90 8.58
CA GLU A 145 11.21 6.19 7.56
C GLU A 145 11.84 6.65 6.24
N ALA A 146 12.82 7.57 6.30
CA ALA A 146 13.52 8.06 5.11
C ALA A 146 14.32 6.95 4.41
N ALA A 147 14.86 6.01 5.18
CA ALA A 147 15.57 4.85 4.65
C ALA A 147 14.63 3.78 4.05
N ASP A 148 13.31 3.86 4.31
CA ASP A 148 12.31 2.84 3.94
C ASP A 148 12.75 1.43 4.42
N THR A 149 13.32 1.36 5.63
CA THR A 149 13.83 0.12 6.22
C THR A 149 12.96 -0.38 7.38
N GLY A 150 13.19 -1.62 7.79
CA GLY A 150 12.48 -2.22 8.91
C GLY A 150 11.17 -2.92 8.54
N ALA A 151 10.55 -3.46 9.59
CA ALA A 151 9.33 -4.25 9.48
C ALA A 151 8.13 -3.35 9.13
N LEU A 152 8.07 -2.14 9.70
CA LEU A 152 7.02 -1.16 9.43
C LEU A 152 7.00 -0.73 7.95
N ALA A 153 8.14 -0.34 7.40
CA ALA A 153 8.27 0.01 5.98
C ALA A 153 7.85 -1.16 5.06
N THR A 154 8.22 -2.38 5.43
CA THR A 154 7.81 -3.58 4.68
C THR A 154 6.29 -3.77 4.68
N CYS A 155 5.65 -3.59 5.82
CA CYS A 155 4.20 -3.63 5.95
C CYS A 155 3.52 -2.57 5.08
N ASP A 156 4.05 -1.36 5.07
CA ASP A 156 3.54 -0.25 4.27
C ASP A 156 3.67 -0.50 2.76
N ARG A 157 4.83 -0.95 2.30
CA ARG A 157 5.03 -1.35 0.90
C ARG A 157 4.06 -2.45 0.50
N ASN A 158 3.89 -3.47 1.33
CA ASN A 158 2.99 -4.58 1.04
C ASN A 158 1.53 -4.12 0.97
N ARG A 159 1.11 -3.24 1.90
CA ARG A 159 -0.23 -2.64 1.91
C ARG A 159 -0.49 -1.81 0.64
N ARG A 160 0.46 -0.96 0.25
CA ARG A 160 0.38 -0.15 -0.98
C ARG A 160 0.32 -1.03 -2.23
N ARG A 161 1.16 -2.06 -2.31
CA ARG A 161 1.16 -3.04 -3.41
C ARG A 161 -0.17 -3.80 -3.50
N ALA A 162 -0.71 -4.23 -2.38
CA ALA A 162 -2.02 -4.90 -2.34
C ALA A 162 -3.15 -3.98 -2.81
N ALA A 163 -3.14 -2.71 -2.39
CA ALA A 163 -4.11 -1.72 -2.86
C ALA A 163 -4.04 -1.50 -4.38
N LEU A 164 -2.82 -1.36 -4.94
CA LEU A 164 -2.62 -1.22 -6.39
C LEU A 164 -3.12 -2.45 -7.17
N ARG A 165 -2.88 -3.66 -6.65
CA ARG A 165 -3.39 -4.89 -7.26
C ARG A 165 -4.91 -4.93 -7.29
N ARG A 166 -5.56 -4.62 -6.15
CA ARG A 166 -7.03 -4.56 -6.07
C ARG A 166 -7.59 -3.55 -7.06
N GLY A 167 -7.01 -2.34 -7.15
CA GLY A 167 -7.44 -1.33 -8.11
C GLY A 167 -7.36 -1.82 -9.57
N ARG A 168 -6.26 -2.48 -9.96
CA ARG A 168 -6.11 -3.07 -11.30
C ARG A 168 -7.11 -4.21 -11.56
N GLU A 169 -7.38 -5.03 -10.56
CA GLU A 169 -8.35 -6.13 -10.66
C GLU A 169 -9.79 -5.60 -10.80
N GLU A 170 -10.14 -4.54 -10.05
CA GLU A 170 -11.43 -3.85 -10.16
C GLU A 170 -11.62 -3.19 -11.53
N GLU A 171 -10.59 -2.51 -12.06
CA GLU A 171 -10.63 -1.90 -13.39
C GLU A 171 -10.85 -2.96 -14.48
N ARG A 172 -10.09 -4.05 -14.45
CA ARG A 172 -10.26 -5.19 -15.35
C ARG A 172 -11.64 -5.82 -15.24
N ALA A 173 -12.17 -5.95 -14.01
CA ALA A 173 -13.51 -6.49 -13.78
C ALA A 173 -14.59 -5.58 -14.36
N ARG A 174 -14.45 -4.25 -14.24
CA ARG A 174 -15.35 -3.26 -14.82
C ARG A 174 -15.34 -3.34 -16.35
N GLU A 175 -14.15 -3.36 -16.96
CA GLU A 175 -14.02 -3.47 -18.41
C GLU A 175 -14.60 -4.79 -18.94
N ALA A 176 -14.30 -5.91 -18.28
CA ALA A 176 -14.87 -7.21 -18.64
C ALA A 176 -16.39 -7.25 -18.50
N ALA A 177 -16.96 -6.55 -17.51
CA ALA A 177 -18.40 -6.44 -17.33
C ALA A 177 -19.06 -5.64 -18.47
N ILE A 178 -18.43 -4.56 -18.93
CA ILE A 178 -18.89 -3.77 -20.08
C ILE A 178 -18.90 -4.64 -21.34
N ILE A 179 -17.78 -5.31 -21.64
CA ILE A 179 -17.66 -6.19 -22.81
C ILE A 179 -18.72 -7.30 -22.76
N ARG A 180 -18.96 -7.89 -21.57
CA ARG A 180 -20.01 -8.91 -21.39
C ARG A 180 -21.40 -8.35 -21.67
N LEU A 181 -21.71 -7.16 -21.17
CA LEU A 181 -22.98 -6.50 -21.38
C LEU A 181 -23.21 -6.19 -22.86
N GLU A 182 -22.20 -5.68 -23.55
CA GLU A 182 -22.24 -5.40 -24.99
C GLU A 182 -22.47 -6.67 -25.81
N ARG A 183 -21.72 -7.74 -25.53
CA ARG A 183 -21.93 -9.05 -26.17
C ARG A 183 -23.35 -9.58 -25.93
N SER A 184 -23.86 -9.45 -24.70
CA SER A 184 -25.23 -9.85 -24.37
C SER A 184 -26.27 -9.00 -25.13
N ARG A 185 -26.07 -7.69 -25.24
CA ARG A 185 -26.95 -6.79 -26.01
C ARG A 185 -26.94 -7.16 -27.50
N ALA A 186 -25.76 -7.38 -28.08
CA ALA A 186 -25.61 -7.79 -29.48
C ALA A 186 -26.29 -9.14 -29.75
N ALA A 187 -26.10 -10.13 -28.88
CA ALA A 187 -26.76 -11.44 -29.00
C ALA A 187 -28.29 -11.33 -28.94
N ARG A 188 -28.82 -10.52 -28.02
CA ARG A 188 -30.28 -10.25 -27.95
C ARG A 188 -30.80 -9.55 -29.21
N ALA A 189 -30.04 -8.61 -29.77
CA ALA A 189 -30.43 -7.92 -31.00
C ALA A 189 -30.43 -8.87 -32.21
N ALA A 190 -29.41 -9.74 -32.34
CA ALA A 190 -29.36 -10.78 -33.37
C ALA A 190 -30.57 -11.72 -33.27
N ALA A 191 -30.86 -12.26 -32.08
CA ALA A 191 -32.01 -13.14 -31.88
C ALA A 191 -33.35 -12.47 -32.22
N ARG A 192 -33.50 -11.15 -32.00
CA ARG A 192 -34.69 -10.40 -32.42
C ARG A 192 -34.81 -10.32 -33.94
N ARG A 193 -33.70 -10.10 -34.65
CA ARG A 193 -33.67 -10.05 -36.13
C ARG A 193 -34.00 -11.41 -36.72
N ASP A 194 -33.42 -12.49 -36.18
CA ASP A 194 -33.68 -13.85 -36.66
C ASP A 194 -35.16 -14.23 -36.50
N ARG A 195 -35.77 -13.92 -35.34
CA ARG A 195 -37.21 -14.12 -35.12
C ARG A 195 -38.07 -13.29 -36.08
N ALA A 196 -37.67 -12.06 -36.39
CA ALA A 196 -38.39 -11.23 -37.35
C ALA A 196 -38.27 -11.78 -38.78
N ALA A 197 -37.09 -12.26 -39.18
CA ALA A 197 -36.86 -12.90 -40.47
C ALA A 197 -37.66 -14.21 -40.61
N GLN A 198 -37.71 -15.03 -39.56
CA GLN A 198 -38.53 -16.23 -39.51
C GLN A 198 -40.01 -15.90 -39.71
N ARG A 199 -40.55 -14.93 -38.95
CA ARG A 199 -41.95 -14.49 -39.11
C ARG A 199 -42.27 -14.00 -40.52
N ARG A 200 -41.34 -13.28 -41.18
CA ARG A 200 -41.52 -12.84 -42.56
C ARG A 200 -41.57 -14.02 -43.55
N ARG A 201 -40.72 -15.03 -43.33
CA ARG A 201 -40.72 -16.25 -44.16
C ARG A 201 -42.00 -17.06 -43.96
N GLU A 202 -42.44 -17.22 -42.72
CA GLU A 202 -43.71 -17.88 -42.39
C GLU A 202 -44.90 -17.14 -43.00
N ALA A 203 -44.95 -15.80 -42.88
CA ALA A 203 -45.99 -14.99 -43.50
C ALA A 203 -46.00 -15.13 -45.04
N ARG A 204 -44.84 -15.08 -45.69
CA ARG A 204 -44.71 -15.26 -47.15
C ARG A 204 -45.13 -16.66 -47.60
N ALA A 205 -44.79 -17.70 -46.83
CA ALA A 205 -45.19 -19.07 -47.13
C ALA A 205 -46.72 -19.24 -47.02
N LEU A 206 -47.34 -18.63 -46.01
CA LEU A 206 -48.80 -18.60 -45.90
C LEU A 206 -49.44 -17.81 -47.07
N GLU A 207 -48.87 -16.67 -47.46
CA GLU A 207 -49.36 -15.92 -48.64
C GLU A 207 -49.25 -16.73 -49.94
N GLU A 208 -48.16 -17.48 -50.14
CA GLU A 208 -48.00 -18.39 -51.29
C GLU A 208 -48.98 -19.57 -51.24
N GLU A 209 -49.29 -20.10 -50.05
CA GLU A 209 -50.24 -21.20 -49.86
C GLU A 209 -51.70 -20.78 -50.11
N PHE A 210 -52.07 -19.56 -49.72
CA PHE A 210 -53.42 -19.00 -49.89
C PHE A 210 -53.56 -18.09 -51.12
N ALA A 211 -52.60 -18.12 -52.06
CA ALA A 211 -52.67 -17.30 -53.26
C ALA A 211 -53.87 -17.72 -54.13
N PRO A 212 -54.70 -16.78 -54.62
CA PRO A 212 -55.78 -17.11 -55.54
C PRO A 212 -55.19 -17.68 -56.83
N GLU A 213 -55.79 -18.75 -57.36
CA GLU A 213 -55.38 -19.29 -58.65
C GLU A 213 -55.52 -18.21 -59.73
N PRO A 214 -54.56 -18.08 -60.65
CA PRO A 214 -54.66 -17.08 -61.70
C PRO A 214 -55.91 -17.36 -62.55
N ASP A 215 -56.80 -16.38 -62.63
CA ASP A 215 -57.96 -16.44 -63.51
C ASP A 215 -57.46 -16.58 -64.96
N GLU A 216 -57.61 -17.78 -65.55
CA GLU A 216 -57.37 -17.99 -66.96
C GLU A 216 -58.50 -17.33 -67.77
N ASP A 217 -58.34 -16.05 -68.11
CA ASP A 217 -59.05 -15.50 -69.27
C ASP A 217 -58.18 -14.61 -70.15
N SER A 218 -58.33 -14.89 -71.44
CA SER A 218 -57.63 -14.41 -72.61
C SER A 218 -57.93 -12.94 -72.95
N GLY A 219 -56.97 -12.21 -73.52
CA GLY A 219 -57.28 -10.92 -74.15
C GLY A 219 -56.10 -10.03 -74.49
N SER A 220 -55.63 -10.14 -75.74
CA SER A 220 -54.75 -9.19 -76.42
C SER A 220 -55.20 -7.73 -76.29
N GLY A 221 -54.30 -6.83 -75.89
CA GLY A 221 -54.53 -5.39 -75.91
C GLY A 221 -53.23 -4.61 -76.07
N SER A 222 -52.84 -4.34 -77.32
CA SER A 222 -51.84 -3.34 -77.66
C SER A 222 -52.30 -1.95 -77.21
N GLY A 223 -51.45 -1.20 -76.51
CA GLY A 223 -51.72 0.16 -76.07
C GLY A 223 -50.44 0.97 -75.96
N ASP A 224 -50.13 1.70 -77.03
CA ASP A 224 -49.16 2.80 -77.05
C ASP A 224 -49.62 3.97 -76.16
N GLY A 225 -48.64 4.70 -75.60
CA GLY A 225 -48.80 6.01 -74.95
C GLY A 225 -48.00 6.08 -73.64
N GLY A 226 -47.03 6.96 -73.40
CA GLY A 226 -46.73 8.26 -74.00
C GLY A 226 -46.76 9.35 -72.91
N GLY A 227 -45.58 9.69 -72.36
CA GLY A 227 -45.26 11.03 -71.85
C GLY A 227 -45.54 11.39 -70.39
N GLY A 228 -44.53 12.02 -69.76
CA GLY A 228 -44.77 13.25 -68.97
C GLY A 228 -44.14 13.35 -67.57
N GLY A 229 -43.12 14.21 -67.46
CA GLY A 229 -42.81 15.10 -66.30
C GLY A 229 -42.34 14.43 -65.00
N GLY A 230 -41.18 14.74 -64.43
CA GLY A 230 -40.67 16.09 -64.15
C GLY A 230 -40.95 16.42 -62.68
N GLY A 231 -39.92 16.43 -61.82
CA GLY A 231 -40.10 16.75 -60.40
C GLY A 231 -38.88 16.44 -59.55
N ASP A 232 -37.76 17.10 -59.88
CA ASP A 232 -36.63 17.28 -58.99
C ASP A 232 -37.05 18.25 -57.86
N SER A 233 -36.96 17.82 -56.60
CA SER A 233 -36.96 18.72 -55.45
C SER A 233 -36.07 18.15 -54.36
N GLY A 234 -34.81 18.58 -54.43
CA GLY A 234 -33.82 18.37 -53.40
C GLY A 234 -34.32 18.82 -52.02
N GLY A 235 -34.36 17.88 -51.09
CA GLY A 235 -34.36 18.16 -49.65
C GLY A 235 -32.93 18.15 -49.15
N SER A 236 -32.33 19.32 -49.01
CA SER A 236 -31.05 19.51 -48.32
C SER A 236 -31.23 19.26 -46.82
N CYS A 237 -30.83 18.08 -46.34
CA CYS A 237 -30.63 17.88 -44.91
C CYS A 237 -29.28 18.51 -44.51
N LEU A 238 -29.34 19.66 -43.85
CA LEU A 238 -28.19 20.28 -43.18
C LEU A 238 -27.66 19.36 -42.07
N PRO A 239 -26.34 19.35 -41.80
CA PRO A 239 -25.77 18.57 -40.69
C PRO A 239 -26.21 19.12 -39.33
N ALA A 240 -26.39 18.21 -38.37
CA ALA A 240 -26.78 18.49 -36.98
C ALA A 240 -25.64 19.17 -36.17
N SER A 241 -25.25 20.39 -36.53
CA SER A 241 -24.22 21.17 -35.82
C SER A 241 -24.67 22.55 -35.37
N ALA A 242 -25.97 22.79 -35.17
CA ALA A 242 -26.47 24.13 -34.82
C ALA A 242 -27.62 24.17 -33.80
N CYS A 243 -27.61 23.30 -32.78
CA CYS A 243 -28.47 23.48 -31.60
C CYS A 243 -27.66 23.40 -30.31
N PRO A 244 -27.30 24.53 -29.67
CA PRO A 244 -26.77 24.50 -28.32
C PRO A 244 -27.93 24.25 -27.34
N GLY A 245 -27.97 23.06 -26.71
CA GLY A 245 -28.78 22.87 -25.50
C GLY A 245 -29.73 21.66 -25.43
N LYS A 246 -29.45 20.51 -26.06
CA LYS A 246 -30.19 19.27 -25.78
C LYS A 246 -29.38 18.37 -24.82
N ARG A 247 -29.99 18.00 -23.68
CA ARG A 247 -29.53 16.89 -22.83
C ARG A 247 -30.18 15.61 -23.33
N ASP A 248 -29.43 14.51 -23.28
CA ASP A 248 -29.91 13.20 -23.68
C ASP A 248 -31.02 12.71 -22.73
N GLY A 249 -32.25 12.55 -23.22
CA GLY A 249 -33.34 11.99 -22.40
C GLY A 249 -34.77 12.11 -22.94
N ASP A 250 -35.07 13.10 -23.78
CA ASP A 250 -36.45 13.33 -24.21
C ASP A 250 -36.74 12.72 -25.58
N GLY A 251 -37.78 11.87 -25.61
CA GLY A 251 -38.21 11.06 -26.73
C GLY A 251 -38.55 11.84 -28.00
N ASP A 252 -38.60 11.09 -29.09
CA ASP A 252 -38.87 11.56 -30.45
C ASP A 252 -40.15 12.39 -30.53
N GLY A 253 -39.99 13.71 -30.64
CA GLY A 253 -41.08 14.65 -30.83
C GLY A 253 -40.53 15.97 -31.34
N CYS A 254 -40.37 16.08 -32.66
CA CYS A 254 -40.24 17.38 -33.32
C CYS A 254 -41.65 17.92 -33.53
N TYR A 255 -42.00 19.02 -32.85
CA TYR A 255 -43.10 19.88 -33.25
C TYR A 255 -42.52 21.16 -33.84
N CYS A 256 -42.94 21.49 -35.06
CA CYS A 256 -42.75 22.78 -35.69
C CYS A 256 -44.07 23.56 -35.55
N GLU A 257 -44.02 24.78 -35.01
CA GLU A 257 -45.03 25.82 -35.30
C GLU A 257 -44.55 26.64 -36.51
#